data_AF-X0YG60-F1
#
_entry.id   AF-X0YG60-F1
#
_cell.length_a   1.000
_cell.length_b   1.000
_cell.length_c   1.000
_cell.angle_alpha   90.00
_cell.angle_beta   90.00
_cell.angle_gamma   90.00
#
_symmetry.space_group_name_H-M   'P 1'
#
loop_
_entity.id
_entity.type
_entity.pdbx_description
1 polymer ?
#
loop_
_entity_poly.entity_id
_entity_poly.type
_entity_poly.pdbx_seq_one_letter_code
_entity_poly.pdbx_strand_id
1 'polypeptide(L)'
;MTNWQELEHQYFMHTFDRIPVTLVRGEGARVWDEDGREYLDFVGGWGVNSLGHCHPVVVDAVTEQAHKLIQASNQFYTIPQIRLAELLIQNSCLDKVFFGNSGVEANEGAVKLARRYGKHYLNGAYQVITTMGSFHGRTLAMVAASGQSKFQQPYLPLPAGFINVEYNNTEAIKSATT
;
A
#
# COMPACT_ATOMS: atom_id res chain seq x y z
N MET A 1 23.17 0.61 -27.65
CA MET A 1 22.29 0.23 -26.53
C MET A 1 21.81 1.52 -25.89
N THR A 2 20.52 1.61 -25.57
CA THR A 2 19.97 2.79 -24.89
C THR A 2 20.44 2.77 -23.44
N ASN A 3 21.00 3.87 -22.92
CA ASN A 3 21.32 4.00 -21.51
C ASN A 3 20.03 4.33 -20.73
N TRP A 4 19.37 3.31 -20.18
CA TRP A 4 18.07 3.46 -19.53
C TRP A 4 18.11 4.37 -18.30
N GLN A 5 19.22 4.33 -17.55
CA GLN A 5 19.41 5.12 -16.32
C GLN A 5 19.53 6.62 -16.64
N GLU A 6 20.23 6.97 -17.71
CA GLU A 6 20.35 8.36 -18.14
C GLU A 6 19.01 8.95 -18.61
N LEU A 7 18.22 8.16 -19.35
CA LEU A 7 16.86 8.55 -19.72
C LEU A 7 15.94 8.70 -18.50
N GLU A 8 16.08 7.83 -17.50
CA GLU A 8 15.30 7.92 -16.26
C GLU A 8 15.59 9.25 -15.54
N HIS A 9 16.87 9.59 -15.37
CA HIS A 9 17.28 10.85 -14.75
C HIS A 9 16.77 12.09 -15.50
N GLN A 10 16.63 12.00 -16.83
CA GLN A 10 16.11 13.10 -17.64
C GLN A 10 14.59 13.28 -17.47
N TYR A 11 13.83 12.19 -17.33
CA TYR A 11 12.37 12.24 -17.43
C TYR A 11 11.62 12.06 -16.12
N PHE A 12 12.21 11.46 -15.09
CA PHE A 12 11.55 11.23 -13.80
C PHE A 12 11.93 12.25 -12.74
N MET A 13 10.97 12.55 -11.86
CA MET A 13 11.27 13.23 -10.60
C MET A 13 12.07 12.29 -9.69
N HIS A 14 13.20 12.77 -9.18
CA HIS A 14 14.06 12.01 -8.28
C HIS A 14 13.43 11.84 -6.89
N THR A 15 12.59 10.81 -6.77
CA THR A 15 11.81 10.50 -5.55
C THR A 15 12.34 9.27 -4.80
N PHE A 16 13.26 8.52 -5.41
CA PHE A 16 13.89 7.33 -4.86
C PHE A 16 15.33 7.17 -5.38
N ASP A 17 16.23 6.70 -4.53
CA ASP A 17 17.55 6.26 -4.95
C ASP A 17 17.44 4.84 -5.54
N ARG A 18 17.83 4.67 -6.81
CA ARG A 18 17.75 3.38 -7.51
C ARG A 18 19.09 2.66 -7.51
N ILE A 19 19.04 1.33 -7.38
CA ILE A 19 20.18 0.47 -7.69
C ILE A 19 20.33 0.43 -9.23
N PRO A 20 21.52 0.63 -9.81
CA PRO A 20 21.71 0.74 -11.26
C PRO A 20 21.71 -0.64 -11.93
N VAL A 21 20.61 -1.40 -11.79
CA VAL A 21 20.38 -2.71 -12.41
C VAL A 21 19.08 -2.65 -13.21
N THR A 22 19.17 -2.90 -14.52
CA THR A 22 18.01 -2.94 -15.42
C THR A 22 17.45 -4.36 -15.47
N LEU A 23 16.46 -4.67 -14.65
CA LEU A 23 15.78 -5.98 -14.69
C LEU A 23 14.81 -6.05 -15.87
N VAL A 24 14.89 -7.10 -16.68
CA VAL A 24 14.08 -7.29 -17.91
C VAL A 24 13.24 -8.56 -17.91
N ARG A 25 13.52 -9.51 -17.00
CA ARG A 25 12.76 -10.76 -16.87
C ARG A 25 12.65 -11.15 -15.41
N GLY A 26 11.53 -11.74 -15.02
CA GLY A 26 11.32 -12.35 -13.71
C GLY A 26 10.55 -13.66 -13.81
N GLU A 27 10.90 -14.63 -12.96
CA GLU A 27 10.25 -15.94 -12.88
C GLU A 27 10.45 -16.52 -11.48
N GLY A 28 9.35 -16.77 -10.76
CA GLY A 28 9.41 -17.25 -9.39
C GLY A 28 10.20 -16.28 -8.49
N ALA A 29 11.24 -16.76 -7.80
CA ALA A 29 12.10 -15.91 -6.97
C ALA A 29 13.32 -15.34 -7.73
N ARG A 30 13.42 -15.52 -9.04
CA ARG A 30 14.59 -15.12 -9.84
C ARG A 30 14.25 -13.97 -10.78
N VAL A 31 15.24 -13.12 -11.04
CA VAL A 31 15.17 -12.04 -12.02
C VAL A 31 16.44 -12.00 -12.86
N TRP A 32 16.34 -11.49 -14.08
CA TRP A 32 17.47 -11.34 -15.01
C TRP A 32 17.58 -9.89 -15.47
N ASP A 33 18.81 -9.39 -15.54
CA ASP A 33 19.10 -8.09 -16.14
C ASP A 33 19.23 -8.13 -17.67
N GLU A 34 19.41 -6.97 -18.29
CA GLU A 34 19.55 -6.84 -19.74
C GLU A 34 20.81 -7.48 -20.34
N ASP A 35 21.82 -7.76 -19.51
CA ASP A 35 23.03 -8.50 -19.89
C ASP A 35 22.87 -10.03 -19.70
N GLY A 36 21.69 -10.47 -19.22
CA GLY A 36 21.37 -11.87 -18.98
C GLY A 36 21.87 -12.41 -17.64
N ARG A 37 22.39 -11.57 -16.75
CA ARG A 37 22.81 -11.99 -15.42
C ARG A 37 21.60 -12.24 -14.54
N GLU A 38 21.65 -13.35 -13.83
CA GLU A 38 20.59 -13.80 -12.94
C GLU A 38 20.82 -13.39 -11.49
N TYR A 39 19.72 -13.07 -10.80
CA TYR A 39 19.69 -12.70 -9.39
C TYR A 39 18.58 -13.45 -8.66
N LEU A 40 18.82 -13.73 -7.38
CA LEU A 40 17.77 -14.15 -6.45
C LEU A 40 17.14 -12.89 -5.83
N ASP A 41 15.83 -12.73 -5.97
CA ASP A 41 15.11 -11.56 -5.47
C ASP A 41 14.66 -11.78 -4.01
N PHE A 42 15.43 -11.19 -3.08
CA PHE A 42 15.05 -11.08 -1.66
C PHE A 42 14.40 -9.74 -1.30
N VAL A 43 14.19 -8.85 -2.26
CA VAL A 43 13.39 -7.62 -2.07
C VAL A 43 11.91 -7.96 -2.21
N GLY A 44 11.56 -8.83 -3.16
CA GLY A 44 10.20 -9.32 -3.37
C GLY A 44 9.20 -8.21 -3.65
N GLY A 45 9.64 -7.12 -4.28
CA GLY A 45 8.83 -5.92 -4.49
C GLY A 45 8.34 -5.29 -3.18
N TRP A 46 9.16 -5.30 -2.12
CA TRP A 46 8.78 -4.82 -0.79
C TRP A 46 7.61 -5.64 -0.20
N GLY A 47 7.67 -6.96 -0.41
CA GLY A 47 6.65 -7.91 0.03
C GLY A 47 5.46 -8.10 -0.91
N VAL A 48 5.44 -7.44 -2.07
CA VAL A 48 4.36 -7.54 -3.07
C VAL A 48 4.36 -8.88 -3.81
N ASN A 49 5.54 -9.36 -4.23
CA ASN A 49 5.66 -10.52 -5.12
C ASN A 49 5.62 -11.85 -4.35
N SER A 50 4.59 -12.05 -3.51
CA SER A 50 4.50 -13.22 -2.62
C SER A 50 4.38 -14.56 -3.35
N LEU A 51 3.84 -14.56 -4.58
CA LEU A 51 3.79 -15.75 -5.46
C LEU A 51 4.99 -15.82 -6.41
N GLY A 52 5.95 -14.92 -6.29
CA GLY A 52 7.04 -14.74 -7.24
C GLY A 52 6.64 -13.92 -8.48
N HIS A 53 7.63 -13.63 -9.32
CA HIS A 53 7.48 -12.89 -10.56
C HIS A 53 6.74 -13.73 -11.61
N CYS A 54 5.80 -13.08 -12.31
CA CYS A 54 5.08 -13.65 -13.46
C CYS A 54 4.46 -15.04 -13.19
N HIS A 55 3.94 -15.28 -11.99
CA HIS A 55 3.33 -16.56 -11.63
C HIS A 55 2.20 -16.92 -12.63
N PRO A 56 2.20 -18.11 -13.27
CA PRO A 56 1.29 -18.44 -14.37
C PRO A 56 -0.18 -18.21 -14.03
N VAL A 57 -0.62 -18.63 -12.84
CA VAL A 57 -2.01 -18.41 -12.38
C VAL A 57 -2.43 -16.94 -12.37
N VAL A 58 -1.52 -16.02 -12.02
CA VAL A 58 -1.81 -14.58 -12.02
C VAL A 58 -1.85 -14.04 -13.44
N VAL A 59 -0.87 -14.41 -14.26
CA VAL A 59 -0.77 -14.00 -15.66
C VAL A 59 -2.01 -14.42 -16.45
N ASP A 60 -2.42 -15.68 -16.30
CA ASP A 60 -3.59 -16.24 -16.99
C ASP A 60 -4.88 -15.54 -16.54
N ALA A 61 -5.07 -15.36 -15.22
CA ALA A 61 -6.27 -14.70 -14.69
C ALA A 61 -6.40 -13.24 -15.12
N VAL A 62 -5.29 -12.49 -15.15
CA VAL A 62 -5.28 -11.09 -15.61
C VAL A 62 -5.56 -11.03 -17.11
N THR A 63 -4.89 -11.86 -17.91
CA THR A 63 -5.08 -11.91 -19.36
C THR A 63 -6.52 -12.26 -19.74
N GLU A 64 -7.07 -13.30 -19.11
CA GLU A 64 -8.45 -13.73 -19.36
C GLU A 64 -9.46 -12.63 -19.04
N GLN A 65 -9.33 -11.99 -17.87
CA GLN A 65 -10.25 -10.93 -17.46
C GLN A 65 -10.09 -9.67 -18.32
N ALA A 66 -8.86 -9.33 -18.73
CA ALA A 66 -8.60 -8.17 -19.59
C ALA A 66 -9.24 -8.31 -20.98
N HIS A 67 -9.36 -9.53 -21.51
CA HIS A 67 -10.09 -9.80 -22.75
C HIS A 67 -11.63 -9.76 -22.58
N LYS A 68 -12.14 -9.70 -21.35
CA LYS A 68 -13.58 -9.69 -21.06
C LYS A 68 -14.06 -8.30 -20.65
N LEU A 69 -13.51 -7.76 -19.56
CA LEU A 69 -13.90 -6.48 -18.99
C LEU A 69 -12.87 -6.02 -17.95
N ILE A 70 -12.28 -4.85 -18.17
CA ILE A 70 -11.27 -4.27 -17.26
C ILE A 70 -11.92 -3.37 -16.19
N GLN A 71 -12.87 -2.51 -16.57
CA GLN A 71 -13.43 -1.50 -15.67
C GLN A 71 -14.89 -1.19 -16.00
N ALA A 72 -15.75 -1.14 -14.98
CA ALA A 72 -17.17 -0.80 -15.13
C ALA A 72 -17.66 0.20 -14.07
N SER A 73 -16.77 0.96 -13.43
CA SER A 73 -17.05 1.78 -12.24
C SER A 73 -17.71 1.00 -11.08
N ASN A 74 -17.98 1.68 -9.97
CA ASN A 74 -18.73 1.09 -8.84
C ASN A 74 -20.26 1.15 -9.03
N GLN A 75 -20.75 1.68 -10.17
CA GLN A 75 -22.18 1.75 -10.46
C GLN A 75 -22.76 0.42 -10.95
N PHE A 76 -21.92 -0.45 -11.52
CA PHE A 76 -22.33 -1.74 -12.06
C PHE A 76 -21.75 -2.90 -11.26
N TYR A 77 -22.46 -4.03 -11.26
CA TYR A 77 -21.98 -5.26 -10.63
C TYR A 77 -20.92 -5.94 -11.50
N THR A 78 -19.87 -6.47 -10.87
CA THR A 78 -18.90 -7.35 -11.53
C THR A 78 -18.70 -8.62 -10.71
N ILE A 79 -18.70 -9.76 -11.40
CA ILE A 79 -18.61 -11.08 -10.76
C ILE A 79 -17.27 -11.27 -10.00
N PRO A 80 -16.09 -10.87 -10.54
CA PRO A 80 -14.82 -11.08 -9.85
C PRO A 80 -14.75 -10.36 -8.50
N GLN A 81 -15.28 -9.13 -8.41
CA GLN A 81 -15.25 -8.33 -7.19
C GLN A 81 -16.10 -8.97 -6.07
N ILE A 82 -17.28 -9.50 -6.41
CA ILE A 82 -18.16 -10.17 -5.44
C ILE A 82 -17.54 -11.48 -4.94
N ARG A 83 -16.97 -12.29 -5.85
CA ARG A 83 -16.27 -13.54 -5.49
C ARG A 83 -15.06 -13.28 -4.59
N LEU A 84 -14.29 -12.24 -4.87
CA LEU A 84 -13.17 -11.83 -4.01
C LEU A 84 -13.66 -11.38 -2.64
N ALA A 85 -14.75 -10.60 -2.58
CA ALA A 85 -15.33 -10.16 -1.31
C ALA A 85 -15.78 -11.36 -0.46
N GLU A 86 -16.50 -12.31 -1.06
CA GLU A 86 -16.93 -13.55 -0.40
C GLU A 86 -15.73 -14.32 0.16
N LEU A 87 -14.70 -14.56 -0.67
CA LEU A 87 -13.49 -15.27 -0.28
C LEU A 87 -12.81 -14.61 0.93
N LEU A 88 -12.64 -13.29 0.91
CA LEU A 88 -12.00 -12.54 2.00
C LEU A 88 -12.82 -12.60 3.30
N ILE A 89 -14.14 -12.43 3.20
CA ILE A 89 -15.05 -12.45 4.37
C ILE A 89 -15.06 -13.84 5.00
N GLN A 90 -15.20 -14.91 4.20
CA GLN A 90 -15.23 -16.29 4.70
C GLN A 90 -13.91 -16.73 5.36
N ASN A 91 -12.81 -16.04 5.07
CA ASN A 91 -11.47 -16.35 5.59
C ASN A 91 -10.91 -15.25 6.52
N SER A 92 -11.77 -14.40 7.07
CA SER A 92 -11.37 -13.36 8.02
C SER A 92 -12.41 -13.16 9.13
N CYS A 93 -12.10 -12.28 10.08
CA CYS A 93 -13.00 -11.88 11.17
C CYS A 93 -13.90 -10.68 10.81
N LEU A 94 -13.99 -10.31 9.52
CA LEU A 94 -14.67 -9.11 9.05
C LEU A 94 -15.96 -9.45 8.31
N ASP A 95 -16.99 -8.61 8.43
CA ASP A 95 -18.29 -8.83 7.78
C ASP A 95 -18.42 -8.18 6.39
N LYS A 96 -17.59 -7.17 6.09
CA LYS A 96 -17.67 -6.35 4.87
C LYS A 96 -16.29 -5.89 4.43
N VAL A 97 -16.14 -5.65 3.12
CA VAL A 97 -14.91 -5.16 2.51
C VAL A 97 -15.16 -3.90 1.67
N PHE A 98 -14.13 -3.06 1.58
CA PHE A 98 -14.04 -1.97 0.62
C PHE A 98 -12.74 -2.14 -0.16
N PHE A 99 -12.82 -2.11 -1.49
CA PHE A 99 -11.64 -2.24 -2.35
C PHE A 99 -11.08 -0.86 -2.71
N GLY A 100 -9.83 -0.63 -2.33
CA GLY A 100 -8.99 0.44 -2.86
C GLY A 100 -7.93 -0.11 -3.82
N ASN A 101 -7.05 0.76 -4.31
CA ASN A 101 -6.02 0.41 -5.29
C ASN A 101 -4.62 0.33 -4.65
N SER A 102 -4.46 0.87 -3.45
CA SER A 102 -3.18 0.94 -2.75
C SER A 102 -3.35 0.80 -1.24
N GLY A 103 -2.26 0.42 -0.55
CA GLY A 103 -2.26 0.36 0.91
C GLY A 103 -2.55 1.71 1.58
N VAL A 104 -2.17 2.83 0.96
CA VAL A 104 -2.48 4.16 1.50
C VAL A 104 -3.96 4.50 1.42
N GLU A 105 -4.65 4.11 0.33
CA GLU A 105 -6.11 4.28 0.21
C GLU A 105 -6.86 3.38 1.21
N ALA A 106 -6.36 2.17 1.46
CA ALA A 106 -6.91 1.29 2.49
C ALA A 106 -6.80 1.93 3.88
N ASN A 107 -5.63 2.50 4.22
CA ASN A 107 -5.41 3.19 5.50
C ASN A 107 -6.27 4.47 5.64
N GLU A 108 -6.37 5.29 4.58
CA GLU A 108 -7.28 6.46 4.56
C GLU A 108 -8.74 6.02 4.77
N GLY A 109 -9.16 4.94 4.11
CA GLY A 109 -10.48 4.34 4.28
C GLY A 109 -10.73 3.90 5.73
N ALA A 110 -9.77 3.21 6.34
CA ALA A 110 -9.84 2.77 7.73
C ALA A 110 -9.93 3.95 8.71
N VAL A 111 -9.10 4.98 8.54
CA VAL A 111 -9.14 6.20 9.36
C VAL A 111 -10.47 6.93 9.21
N LYS A 112 -10.98 7.07 7.99
CA LYS A 112 -12.30 7.69 7.75
C LYS A 112 -13.42 6.89 8.40
N LEU A 113 -13.38 5.57 8.33
CA LEU A 113 -14.37 4.70 8.97
C LEU A 113 -14.32 4.85 10.50
N ALA A 114 -13.12 4.80 11.10
CA ALA A 114 -12.92 4.97 12.53
C ALA A 114 -13.40 6.33 13.03
N ARG A 115 -13.05 7.43 12.33
CA ARG A 115 -13.50 8.79 12.67
C ARG A 115 -15.02 8.95 12.51
N ARG A 116 -15.61 8.36 11.46
CA ARG A 116 -17.06 8.38 11.27
C ARG A 116 -17.77 7.60 12.39
N TYR A 117 -17.23 6.45 12.78
CA TYR A 117 -17.74 5.68 13.91
C TYR A 117 -17.66 6.49 15.21
N GLY A 118 -16.50 7.08 15.52
CA GLY A 118 -16.34 7.88 16.73
C GLY A 118 -17.26 9.12 16.75
N LYS A 119 -17.49 9.75 15.60
CA LYS A 119 -18.49 10.82 15.46
C LYS A 119 -19.92 10.38 15.81
N HIS A 120 -20.32 9.19 15.37
CA HIS A 120 -21.70 8.73 15.57
C HIS A 120 -21.93 8.00 16.91
N TYR A 121 -20.91 7.36 17.45
CA TYR A 121 -21.07 6.39 18.54
C TYR A 121 -20.14 6.60 19.74
N LEU A 122 -19.10 7.45 19.64
CA LEU A 122 -18.11 7.69 20.70
C LEU A 122 -17.92 9.19 20.97
N ASN A 123 -19.00 9.93 21.11
CA ASN A 123 -19.00 11.35 21.50
C ASN A 123 -18.07 12.26 20.67
N GLY A 124 -17.90 11.97 19.37
CA GLY A 124 -17.05 12.79 18.51
C GLY A 124 -15.59 12.34 18.42
N ALA A 125 -15.21 11.19 19.00
CA ALA A 125 -13.82 10.71 18.96
C ALA A 125 -13.28 10.64 17.52
N TYR A 126 -12.10 11.24 17.30
CA TYR A 126 -11.48 11.33 15.97
C TYR A 126 -9.95 11.19 15.96
N GLN A 127 -9.31 11.19 17.13
CA GLN A 127 -7.87 11.03 17.24
C GLN A 127 -7.47 9.60 16.89
N VAL A 128 -6.40 9.47 16.11
CA VAL A 128 -5.82 8.18 15.72
C VAL A 128 -4.44 8.09 16.31
N ILE A 129 -4.23 7.10 17.17
CA ILE A 129 -2.92 6.80 17.77
C ILE A 129 -2.18 5.87 16.82
N THR A 130 -0.97 6.25 16.42
CA THR A 130 -0.04 5.39 15.67
C THR A 130 1.31 5.38 16.39
N THR A 131 2.27 4.58 15.93
CA THR A 131 3.55 4.42 16.60
C THR A 131 4.71 5.07 15.85
N MET A 132 5.74 5.49 16.58
CA MET A 132 7.02 5.89 16.01
C MET A 132 7.64 4.74 15.20
N GLY A 133 8.27 5.06 14.07
CA GLY A 133 8.80 4.08 13.11
C GLY A 133 7.76 3.51 12.13
N SER A 134 6.46 3.75 12.32
CA SER A 134 5.41 3.26 11.42
C SER A 134 5.46 3.90 10.02
N PHE A 135 4.83 3.23 9.05
CA PHE A 135 4.64 3.73 7.69
C PHE A 135 3.22 3.40 7.22
N HIS A 136 2.41 4.42 6.97
CA HIS A 136 1.00 4.29 6.56
C HIS A 136 0.72 4.81 5.16
N GLY A 137 1.74 5.31 4.47
CA GLY A 137 1.67 5.78 3.09
C GLY A 137 2.10 7.23 2.94
N ARG A 138 1.86 7.79 1.74
CA ARG A 138 2.42 9.08 1.32
C ARG A 138 1.38 10.17 1.05
N THR A 139 0.08 9.92 1.26
CA THR A 139 -0.92 10.99 1.27
C THR A 139 -0.70 11.88 2.47
N LEU A 140 -1.10 13.15 2.41
CA LEU A 140 -0.79 14.13 3.46
C LEU A 140 -1.28 13.70 4.86
N ALA A 141 -2.46 13.08 4.97
CA ALA A 141 -2.96 12.57 6.24
C ALA A 141 -2.22 11.29 6.68
N MET A 142 -1.85 10.41 5.75
CA MET A 142 -1.09 9.20 6.12
C MET A 142 0.39 9.49 6.40
N VAL A 143 0.94 10.58 5.89
CA VAL A 143 2.22 11.13 6.34
C VAL A 143 2.12 11.62 7.77
N ALA A 144 1.04 12.31 8.15
CA ALA A 144 0.78 12.68 9.54
C ALA A 144 0.62 11.46 10.45
N ALA A 145 -0.04 10.41 9.96
CA ALA A 145 -0.15 9.14 10.67
C ALA A 145 1.20 8.37 10.76
N SER A 146 2.10 8.53 9.79
CA SER A 146 3.38 7.81 9.74
C SER A 146 4.37 8.39 10.75
N GLY A 147 4.79 7.59 11.74
CA GLY A 147 5.70 8.00 12.81
C GLY A 147 7.16 8.16 12.39
N GLN A 148 7.43 8.78 11.23
CA GLN A 148 8.77 8.99 10.68
C GLN A 148 8.97 10.47 10.34
N SER A 149 9.70 11.19 11.20
CA SER A 149 9.92 12.63 11.08
C SER A 149 10.47 13.05 9.71
N LYS A 150 11.37 12.24 9.11
CA LYS A 150 11.93 12.52 7.77
C LYS A 150 10.87 12.68 6.68
N PHE A 151 9.73 12.00 6.80
CA PHE A 151 8.63 12.11 5.85
C PHE A 151 7.62 13.21 6.22
N GLN A 152 7.56 13.60 7.50
CA GLN A 152 6.65 14.62 8.01
C GLN A 152 7.18 16.05 7.79
N GLN A 153 8.47 16.28 8.06
CA GLN A 153 9.09 17.62 8.09
C GLN A 153 8.84 18.46 6.82
N PRO A 154 8.92 17.89 5.59
CA PRO A 154 8.71 18.69 4.37
C PRO A 154 7.28 19.23 4.18
N TYR A 155 6.30 18.74 4.95
CA TYR A 155 4.87 19.03 4.73
C TYR A 155 4.19 19.70 5.94
N LEU A 156 4.97 20.27 6.86
CA LEU A 156 4.40 21.01 7.98
C LEU A 156 3.69 22.30 7.48
N PRO A 157 2.51 22.66 8.05
CA PRO A 157 1.76 21.95 9.10
C PRO A 157 0.97 20.74 8.57
N LEU A 158 0.92 19.68 9.37
CA LEU A 158 0.23 18.42 9.02
C LEU A 158 -1.26 18.42 9.41
N PRO A 159 -2.09 17.60 8.75
CA PRO A 159 -3.46 17.34 9.17
C PRO A 159 -3.55 16.89 10.64
N ALA A 160 -4.48 17.49 11.38
CA ALA A 160 -4.65 17.22 12.80
C ALA A 160 -5.31 15.84 13.09
N GLY A 161 -5.27 15.44 14.37
CA GLY A 161 -5.94 14.25 14.88
C GLY A 161 -5.14 12.96 14.72
N PHE A 162 -3.81 13.05 14.61
CA PHE A 162 -2.89 11.93 14.69
C PHE A 162 -1.93 12.14 15.86
N ILE A 163 -1.68 11.08 16.64
CA ILE A 163 -0.76 11.09 17.78
C ILE A 163 0.22 9.94 17.56
N ASN A 164 1.52 10.23 17.41
CA ASN A 164 2.56 9.21 17.31
C ASN A 164 3.13 8.92 18.71
N VAL A 165 2.97 7.70 19.21
CA VAL A 165 3.53 7.24 20.49
C VAL A 165 4.70 6.27 20.28
N GLU A 166 5.48 5.99 21.30
CA GLU A 166 6.56 5.01 21.20
C GLU A 166 6.04 3.62 20.80
N TYR A 167 6.72 2.95 19.86
CA TYR A 167 6.36 1.59 19.47
C TYR A 167 6.60 0.61 20.65
N ASN A 168 5.71 -0.37 20.80
CA ASN A 168 5.77 -1.35 21.88
C ASN A 168 5.69 -0.76 23.31
N ASN A 169 5.11 0.44 23.46
CA ASN A 169 4.90 1.08 24.76
C ASN A 169 3.39 1.19 25.06
N THR A 170 2.87 0.25 25.86
CA THR A 170 1.44 0.19 26.20
C THR A 170 0.99 1.34 27.09
N GLU A 171 1.86 1.85 27.97
CA GLU A 171 1.55 2.99 28.84
C GLU A 171 1.45 4.30 28.04
N ALA A 172 2.29 4.48 27.02
CA ALA A 172 2.19 5.62 26.11
C ALA A 172 0.87 5.58 25.32
N ILE A 173 0.42 4.40 24.89
CA ILE A 173 -0.90 4.23 24.23
C ILE A 173 -2.02 4.61 25.20
N LYS A 174 -2.04 4.07 26.43
CA LYS A 174 -3.07 4.39 27.44
C LYS A 174 -3.10 5.87 27.80
N SER A 175 -1.93 6.52 27.89
CA SER A 175 -1.85 7.95 28.19
C SER A 175 -2.39 8.82 27.04
N ALA A 176 -2.34 8.32 25.80
CA ALA A 176 -2.85 9.01 24.62
C ALA A 176 -4.34 8.76 24.35
N THR A 177 -4.98 7.80 25.03
CA THR A 177 -6.44 7.62 24.96
C THR A 177 -7.12 8.65 25.86
N THR A 178 -8.02 9.44 25.27
CA THR A 178 -8.84 10.45 25.97
C THR A 178 -10.29 10.03 26.08
#